data_AF-A0A940X113-F1
#
_entry.id   AF-A0A940X113-F1
#
_cell.length_a   1.000
_cell.length_b   1.000
_cell.length_c   1.000
_cell.angle_alpha   90.00
_cell.angle_beta   90.00
_cell.angle_gamma   90.00
#
_symmetry.space_group_name_H-M   'P 1'
#
loop_
_entity.id
_entity.type
_entity.pdbx_description
1 polymer ?
#
loop_
_entity_poly.entity_id
_entity_poly.type
_entity_poly.pdbx_seq_one_letter_code
_entity_poly.pdbx_strand_id
1 'polypeptide(L)'
;MDKKREIRENWGTKSIMELAESLDISLKDLLEMALELDLYKVSTPNIGRRWTAIEDEFLKEHSDQLSVRSASNLLYRSHYATYQRIRILGLEQMINKK
;
A
#
# COMPACT_ATOMS: atom_id res chain seq x y z
N MET A 1 19.07 -1.54 -13.50
CA MET A 1 17.61 -1.54 -13.71
C MET A 1 17.02 -0.51 -12.77
N ASP A 2 16.26 0.45 -13.30
CA ASP A 2 15.62 1.46 -12.46
C ASP A 2 14.35 0.87 -11.83
N LYS A 3 14.47 0.43 -10.58
CA LYS A 3 13.37 -0.22 -9.84
C LYS A 3 12.13 0.68 -9.80
N LYS A 4 12.29 2.00 -9.63
CA LYS A 4 11.17 2.94 -9.56
C LYS A 4 10.40 3.01 -10.87
N ARG A 5 11.11 2.95 -12.01
CA ARG A 5 10.49 2.88 -13.33
C ARG A 5 9.65 1.61 -13.48
N GLU A 6 10.22 0.46 -13.15
CA GLU A 6 9.51 -0.83 -13.24
C GLU A 6 8.27 -0.88 -12.34
N ILE A 7 8.36 -0.36 -11.12
CA ILE A 7 7.21 -0.25 -10.19
C ILE A 7 6.11 0.57 -10.84
N ARG A 8 6.44 1.75 -11.38
CA ARG A 8 5.46 2.65 -12.00
C ARG A 8 4.78 2.04 -13.22
N GLU A 9 5.54 1.36 -14.08
CA GLU A 9 5.03 0.76 -15.32
C GLU A 9 4.11 -0.44 -15.06
N ASN A 10 4.35 -1.18 -13.98
CA ASN A 10 3.58 -2.39 -13.65
C ASN A 10 2.54 -2.17 -12.53
N TRP A 11 2.40 -0.95 -12.00
CA TRP A 11 1.48 -0.63 -10.92
C TRP A 11 0.03 -0.81 -11.36
N GLY A 12 -0.71 -1.67 -10.67
CA GLY A 12 -2.10 -2.02 -10.91
C GLY A 12 -2.26 -3.23 -11.81
N THR A 13 -1.18 -3.70 -12.46
CA THR A 13 -1.20 -4.87 -13.36
C THR A 13 -0.77 -6.14 -12.63
N LYS A 14 0.25 -6.06 -11.78
CA LYS A 14 0.74 -7.16 -10.93
C LYS A 14 0.40 -6.88 -9.47
N SER A 15 0.22 -7.91 -8.66
CA SER A 15 0.09 -7.73 -7.22
C SER A 15 1.39 -7.17 -6.63
N ILE A 16 1.28 -6.46 -5.50
CA ILE A 16 2.47 -5.93 -4.81
C ILE A 16 3.42 -7.05 -4.33
N MET A 17 2.91 -8.27 -4.12
CA MET A 17 3.77 -9.41 -3.76
C MET A 17 4.59 -9.89 -4.97
N GLU A 18 3.95 -10.06 -6.12
CA GLU A 18 4.62 -10.45 -7.37
C GLU A 18 5.61 -9.36 -7.82
N LEU A 19 5.29 -8.09 -7.60
CA LEU A 19 6.22 -6.99 -7.90
C LEU A 19 7.45 -7.02 -7.00
N ALA A 20 7.27 -7.17 -5.68
CA ALA A 20 8.38 -7.27 -4.74
C ALA A 20 9.29 -8.47 -5.09
N GLU A 21 8.70 -9.63 -5.40
CA GLU A 21 9.43 -10.83 -5.81
C GLU A 21 10.17 -10.64 -7.13
N SER A 22 9.51 -10.11 -8.17
CA SER A 22 10.13 -9.93 -9.48
C SER A 22 11.25 -8.89 -9.51
N LEU A 23 11.25 -7.94 -8.58
CA LEU A 23 12.28 -6.92 -8.43
C LEU A 23 13.36 -7.27 -7.39
N ASP A 24 13.23 -8.44 -6.75
CA ASP A 24 14.10 -8.91 -5.66
C ASP A 24 14.27 -7.83 -4.57
N ILE A 25 13.14 -7.34 -4.04
CA ILE A 25 13.08 -6.37 -2.94
C ILE A 25 12.07 -6.78 -1.88
N SER A 26 12.24 -6.22 -0.68
CA SER A 26 11.25 -6.42 0.37
C SER A 26 9.92 -5.73 0.03
N LEU A 27 8.82 -6.24 0.59
CA LEU A 27 7.52 -5.57 0.48
C LEU A 27 7.56 -4.15 1.07
N LYS A 28 8.37 -3.94 2.12
CA LYS A 28 8.54 -2.61 2.72
C LYS A 28 9.15 -1.64 1.71
N ASP A 29 10.27 -2.01 1.09
CA ASP A 29 10.95 -1.16 0.09
C ASP A 29 10.04 -0.84 -1.10
N LEU A 30 9.26 -1.83 -1.56
CA LEU A 30 8.29 -1.61 -2.63
C LEU A 30 7.25 -0.56 -2.24
N LEU A 31 6.68 -0.67 -1.04
CA LEU A 31 5.65 0.26 -0.55
C LEU A 31 6.20 1.67 -0.32
N GLU A 32 7.41 1.80 0.22
CA GLU A 32 8.11 3.08 0.35
C GLU A 32 8.33 3.73 -1.02
N MET A 33 8.87 2.99 -1.99
CA MET A 33 9.04 3.52 -3.36
C MET A 33 7.71 3.89 -4.01
N ALA A 34 6.65 3.11 -3.78
CA ALA A 34 5.33 3.40 -4.32
C ALA A 34 4.72 4.66 -3.70
N LEU A 35 4.95 4.90 -2.41
CA LEU A 35 4.57 6.12 -1.71
C LEU A 35 5.33 7.34 -2.28
N GLU A 36 6.66 7.24 -2.41
CA GLU A 36 7.50 8.30 -2.99
C GLU A 36 7.11 8.66 -4.44
N LEU A 37 6.58 7.70 -5.18
CA LEU A 37 6.12 7.86 -6.56
C LEU A 37 4.65 8.35 -6.65
N ASP A 38 4.03 8.70 -5.53
CA ASP A 38 2.62 9.12 -5.45
C ASP A 38 1.62 8.08 -5.99
N LEU A 39 1.97 6.79 -5.99
CA LEU A 39 1.14 5.76 -6.61
C LEU A 39 -0.15 5.46 -5.82
N TYR A 40 -0.26 5.98 -4.60
CA TYR A 40 -1.50 5.98 -3.83
C TYR A 40 -2.64 6.75 -4.52
N LYS A 41 -2.33 7.61 -5.51
CA LYS A 41 -3.33 8.32 -6.32
C LYS A 41 -3.97 7.43 -7.39
N VAL A 42 -3.35 6.30 -7.70
CA VAL A 42 -3.83 5.35 -8.72
C VAL A 42 -4.76 4.33 -8.06
N SER A 43 -5.94 4.11 -8.63
CA SER A 43 -6.83 3.04 -8.16
C SER A 43 -6.26 1.68 -8.56
N THR A 44 -6.21 0.75 -7.61
CA THR A 44 -5.61 -0.57 -7.80
C THR A 44 -6.65 -1.68 -7.65
N PRO A 45 -6.42 -2.88 -8.20
CA PRO A 45 -7.29 -4.02 -7.93
C PRO A 45 -7.30 -4.38 -6.44
N ASN A 46 -8.43 -4.91 -5.98
CA ASN A 46 -8.58 -5.41 -4.61
C ASN A 46 -8.19 -6.87 -4.55
N ILE A 47 -7.11 -7.20 -3.84
CA ILE A 47 -6.59 -8.56 -3.73
C ILE A 47 -6.86 -9.11 -2.32
N GLY A 48 -7.64 -10.19 -2.26
CA GLY A 48 -7.97 -10.88 -1.02
C GLY A 48 -6.80 -11.75 -0.55
N ARG A 49 -6.12 -11.33 0.53
CA ARG A 49 -5.04 -12.10 1.19
C ARG A 49 -4.98 -11.83 2.69
N ARG A 50 -4.12 -12.52 3.44
CA ARG A 50 -3.91 -12.23 4.87
C ARG A 50 -3.14 -10.92 5.03
N TRP A 51 -3.42 -10.19 6.12
CA TRP A 51 -2.61 -9.04 6.52
C TRP A 51 -1.24 -9.53 7.01
N THR A 52 -0.20 -8.85 6.56
CA THR A 52 1.19 -9.10 6.97
C THR A 52 1.62 -8.07 8.00
N ALA A 53 2.63 -8.42 8.82
CA ALA A 53 3.20 -7.49 9.77
C ALA A 53 3.77 -6.23 9.08
N ILE A 54 4.37 -6.39 7.90
CA ILE A 54 4.90 -5.29 7.09
C ILE A 54 3.81 -4.31 6.66
N GLU A 55 2.62 -4.79 6.28
CA GLU A 55 1.50 -3.90 5.95
C GLU A 55 1.02 -3.12 7.17
N ASP A 56 0.96 -3.75 8.34
CA ASP A 56 0.56 -3.07 9.58
C ASP A 56 1.61 -2.02 10.01
N GLU A 57 2.90 -2.35 9.89
CA GLU A 57 4.00 -1.43 10.15
C GLU A 57 3.95 -0.24 9.22
N PHE A 58 3.78 -0.47 7.92
CA PHE A 58 3.64 0.59 6.92
C PHE A 58 2.45 1.52 7.23
N LEU A 59 1.29 0.96 7.60
CA LEU A 59 0.13 1.77 8.01
C LEU A 59 0.43 2.64 9.23
N LYS A 60 1.14 2.10 10.23
CA LYS A 60 1.51 2.86 11.44
C LYS A 60 2.48 3.99 11.11
N GLU A 61 3.55 3.68 10.37
CA GLU A 61 4.61 4.62 9.98
C GLU A 61 4.06 5.81 9.18
N HIS A 62 3.07 5.58 8.31
CA HIS A 62 2.54 6.60 7.39
C HIS A 62 1.12 7.07 7.72
N SER A 63 0.62 6.75 8.91
CA SER A 63 -0.75 7.08 9.35
C SER A 63 -1.05 8.59 9.37
N ASP A 64 -0.04 9.42 9.59
CA ASP A 64 -0.16 10.88 9.55
C ASP A 64 -0.19 11.47 8.14
N GLN A 65 0.16 10.68 7.12
CA GLN A 65 0.24 11.16 5.74
C GLN A 65 -0.91 10.60 4.88
N LEU A 66 -1.33 9.36 5.15
CA LEU A 66 -2.27 8.63 4.30
C LEU A 66 -3.71 8.70 4.80
N SER A 67 -4.65 8.87 3.86
CA SER A 67 -6.06 8.54 4.08
C SER A 67 -6.31 7.04 3.90
N VAL A 68 -7.45 6.54 4.38
CA VAL A 68 -7.88 5.14 4.17
C VAL A 68 -7.84 4.76 2.68
N ARG A 69 -8.30 5.65 1.80
CA ARG A 69 -8.31 5.42 0.36
C ARG A 69 -6.90 5.31 -0.22
N SER A 70 -6.02 6.23 0.16
CA SER A 70 -4.62 6.24 -0.29
C SER A 70 -3.90 4.97 0.15
N ALA A 71 -4.06 4.58 1.41
CA ALA A 71 -3.51 3.33 1.93
C ALA A 71 -4.10 2.10 1.21
N SER A 72 -5.41 2.10 0.94
CA SER A 72 -6.05 0.96 0.25
C SER A 72 -5.50 0.75 -1.16
N ASN A 73 -5.19 1.85 -1.86
CA ASN A 73 -4.54 1.82 -3.17
C ASN A 73 -3.11 1.29 -3.08
N LEU A 74 -2.31 1.74 -2.09
CA LEU A 74 -0.94 1.25 -1.93
C LEU A 74 -0.88 -0.25 -1.62
N LEU A 75 -1.80 -0.74 -0.80
CA LEU A 75 -1.78 -2.11 -0.29
C LEU A 75 -2.55 -3.11 -1.17
N TYR A 76 -3.20 -2.64 -2.24
CA TYR A 76 -4.08 -3.40 -3.14
C TYR A 76 -5.19 -4.08 -2.34
N ARG A 77 -5.76 -3.34 -1.41
CA ARG A 77 -6.84 -3.78 -0.52
C ARG A 77 -8.09 -2.99 -0.82
N SER A 78 -9.25 -3.57 -0.54
CA SER A 78 -10.47 -2.79 -0.58
C SER A 78 -10.45 -1.69 0.48
N HIS A 79 -11.12 -0.57 0.18
CA HIS A 79 -11.31 0.52 1.13
C HIS A 79 -11.90 0.02 2.46
N TYR A 80 -12.90 -0.88 2.40
CA TYR A 80 -13.54 -1.42 3.61
C TYR A 80 -12.59 -2.30 4.43
N ALA A 81 -11.82 -3.19 3.80
CA ALA A 81 -10.85 -4.03 4.51
C ALA A 81 -9.76 -3.17 5.18
N THR A 82 -9.29 -2.13 4.47
CA THR A 82 -8.31 -1.17 4.98
C THR A 82 -8.87 -0.36 6.15
N TYR A 83 -10.11 0.14 6.03
CA TYR A 83 -10.83 0.83 7.10
C TYR A 83 -10.94 -0.03 8.37
N GLN A 84 -11.37 -1.29 8.23
CA GLN A 84 -11.48 -2.20 9.36
C GLN A 84 -10.10 -2.45 10.00
N ARG A 85 -9.05 -2.60 9.18
CA ARG A 85 -7.69 -2.79 9.70
C ARG A 85 -7.18 -1.57 10.46
N ILE A 86 -7.39 -0.38 9.92
CA ILE A 86 -7.06 0.91 10.54
C ILE A 86 -7.74 1.04 11.91
N ARG A 87 -9.02 0.65 12.04
CA ARG A 87 -9.71 0.63 13.34
C ARG A 87 -9.11 -0.37 14.32
N ILE A 88 -8.72 -1.56 13.86
CA ILE A 88 -8.07 -2.58 14.71
C ILE A 88 -6.71 -2.08 15.21
N LEU A 89 -5.99 -1.31 14.39
CA LEU A 89 -4.69 -0.75 14.74
C LEU A 89 -4.76 0.55 15.56
N GLY A 90 -5.96 1.13 15.77
CA GLY A 90 -6.13 2.40 16.47
C GLY A 90 -5.59 3.61 15.72
N LEU A 91 -5.75 3.63 14.39
CA LEU A 91 -5.23 4.69 13.50
C LEU A 91 -6.36 5.60 13.01
N GLU A 92 -7.28 6.02 13.89
CA GLU A 92 -8.49 6.75 13.48
C GLU A 92 -8.23 8.08 12.75
N GLN A 93 -7.05 8.68 12.92
CA GLN A 93 -6.65 9.89 12.19
C GLN A 93 -6.68 9.70 10.67
N MET A 94 -6.48 8.47 10.17
CA MET A 94 -6.53 8.16 8.74
C MET A 94 -7.95 8.21 8.17
N ILE A 95 -8.97 7.97 9.01
CA ILE A 95 -10.39 7.91 8.60
C ILE A 95 -10.90 9.29 8.22
N ASN A 96 -10.43 10.32 8.93
CA ASN A 96 -10.90 11.69 8.77
C ASN A 96 -10.14 12.47 7.70
N LYS A 97 -9.07 11.89 7.13
CA LYS A 97 -8.27 12.50 6.06
C LYS A 97 -9.00 12.36 4.72
N LYS A 98 -9.12 13.47 4.00
CA LYS A 98 -9.72 13.55 2.66
C LYS A 98 -8.67 13.40 1.58
#